data_AF-A0A399WLR4-F1
#
_entry.id   AF-A0A399WLR4-F1
#
_cell.length_a   1.000
_cell.length_b   1.000
_cell.length_c   1.000
_cell.angle_alpha   90.00
_cell.angle_beta   90.00
_cell.angle_gamma   90.00
#
_symmetry.space_group_name_H-M   'P 1'
#
loop_
_entity.id
_entity.type
_entity.pdbx_description
1 polymer ?
#
loop_
_entity_poly.entity_id
_entity_poly.type
_entity_poly.pdbx_seq_one_letter_code
_entity_poly.pdbx_strand_id
1 'polypeptide(L)'
;MLVLDGRFDEGFAEYDRALALDPLSMAIKSDIAYAYVYKRDLDKAAESLDQLIEEDPSFSRSHAYLSTVYCAKKDFPRAIDEMEKAWKIAGEGPEVLQYAERFRRAFAKDGERGYFEEFIDQHIGNGRKAPVQAAWGYAQLGEPDKAFAMLELAISDPEYRINRGSIPYVKAWVQLDPLHNDPRWPILLDRVGLTR
;
A
#
# COMPACT_ATOMS: atom_id res chain seq x y z
N MET A 1 -8.90 0.70 13.75
CA MET A 1 -8.50 -0.73 13.68
C MET A 1 -7.25 -0.83 14.52
N LEU A 2 -7.20 -1.73 15.51
CA LEU A 2 -6.14 -1.76 16.55
C LEU A 2 -4.72 -1.67 15.97
N VAL A 3 -4.42 -2.46 14.93
CA VAL A 3 -3.12 -2.46 14.24
C VAL A 3 -2.81 -1.11 13.57
N LEU A 4 -3.79 -0.47 12.94
CA LEU A 4 -3.61 0.83 12.28
C LEU A 4 -3.42 1.98 13.29
N ASP A 5 -3.94 1.79 14.51
CA ASP A 5 -3.77 2.70 15.64
C ASP A 5 -2.43 2.46 16.38
N GLY A 6 -1.59 1.53 15.91
CA GLY A 6 -0.33 1.14 16.54
C GLY A 6 -0.48 0.23 17.77
N ARG A 7 -1.71 -0.19 18.12
CA ARG A 7 -2.01 -1.13 19.21
C ARG A 7 -1.80 -2.55 18.72
N PHE A 8 -0.55 -2.87 18.37
CA PHE A 8 -0.19 -4.12 17.72
C PHE A 8 -0.50 -5.34 18.59
N ASP A 9 -0.15 -5.34 19.88
CA ASP A 9 -0.37 -6.49 20.75
C ASP A 9 -1.86 -6.87 20.86
N GLU A 10 -2.72 -5.87 21.02
CA GLU A 10 -4.17 -6.08 21.05
C GLU A 10 -4.70 -6.49 19.68
N GLY A 11 -4.18 -5.90 18.60
CA GLY A 11 -4.55 -6.27 17.23
C GLY A 11 -4.21 -7.71 16.89
N PHE A 12 -3.00 -8.17 17.24
CA PHE A 12 -2.59 -9.55 17.04
C PHE A 12 -3.39 -10.52 17.93
N ALA A 13 -3.74 -10.13 19.16
CA ALA A 13 -4.63 -10.96 20.00
C ALA A 13 -6.03 -11.16 19.40
N GLU A 14 -6.60 -10.13 18.75
CA GLU A 14 -7.87 -10.29 18.03
C GLU A 14 -7.71 -11.14 16.76
N TYR A 15 -6.57 -11.03 16.06
CA TYR A 15 -6.27 -11.92 14.94
C TYR A 15 -6.12 -13.38 15.36
N ASP A 16 -5.48 -13.66 16.49
CA ASP A 16 -5.36 -15.02 17.03
C ASP A 16 -6.75 -15.62 17.31
N ARG A 17 -7.68 -14.82 17.83
CA ARG A 17 -9.08 -15.24 18.01
C ARG A 17 -9.78 -15.48 16.68
N ALA A 18 -9.59 -14.60 15.70
CA ALA A 18 -10.19 -14.76 14.38
C ALA A 18 -9.68 -16.04 13.70
N LEU A 19 -8.37 -16.31 13.78
CA LEU A 19 -7.76 -17.51 13.23
C LEU A 19 -8.19 -18.77 13.99
N ALA A 20 -8.42 -18.70 15.31
CA ALA A 20 -8.97 -19.82 16.07
C ALA A 20 -10.41 -20.19 15.64
N LEU A 21 -11.18 -19.21 15.13
CA LEU A 21 -12.52 -19.44 14.60
C LEU A 21 -12.51 -20.00 13.16
N ASP A 22 -11.58 -19.53 12.32
CA ASP A 22 -11.39 -20.05 10.96
C ASP A 22 -9.88 -20.20 10.62
N PRO A 23 -9.28 -21.35 10.98
CA PRO A 23 -7.84 -21.57 10.81
C PRO A 23 -7.37 -21.63 9.35
N LEU A 24 -8.29 -21.84 8.40
CA LEU A 24 -7.99 -21.98 6.97
C LEU A 24 -8.27 -20.69 6.19
N SER A 25 -8.68 -19.62 6.86
CA SER A 25 -9.01 -18.36 6.21
C SER A 25 -7.77 -17.67 5.64
N MET A 26 -7.57 -17.79 4.32
CA MET A 26 -6.53 -17.03 3.60
C MET A 26 -6.67 -15.52 3.81
N ALA A 27 -7.90 -15.03 3.93
CA ALA A 27 -8.17 -13.62 4.20
C ALA A 27 -7.59 -13.19 5.57
N ILE A 28 -7.92 -13.90 6.65
CA ILE A 28 -7.40 -13.57 7.99
C ILE A 28 -5.88 -13.68 8.03
N LYS A 29 -5.31 -14.76 7.49
CA LYS A 29 -3.85 -14.94 7.46
C LYS A 29 -3.16 -13.81 6.69
N SER A 30 -3.73 -13.38 5.56
CA SER A 30 -3.17 -12.26 4.77
C SER A 30 -3.26 -10.92 5.49
N ASP A 31 -4.33 -10.68 6.27
CA ASP A 31 -4.47 -9.46 7.06
C ASP A 31 -3.43 -9.43 8.21
N ILE A 32 -3.15 -10.59 8.83
CA ILE A 32 -2.06 -10.76 9.81
C ILE A 32 -0.71 -10.48 9.16
N ALA A 33 -0.46 -11.04 7.98
CA ALA A 33 0.80 -10.83 7.26
C ALA A 33 1.00 -9.34 6.92
N TYR A 34 -0.06 -8.65 6.48
CA TYR A 34 -0.02 -7.22 6.20
C TYR A 34 0.09 -6.36 7.48
N ALA A 35 -0.37 -6.87 8.62
CA ALA A 35 -0.17 -6.19 9.91
C ALA A 35 1.31 -6.02 10.26
N TYR A 36 2.19 -6.93 9.82
CA TYR A 36 3.63 -6.76 9.96
C TYR A 36 4.18 -5.60 9.13
N VAL A 37 3.57 -5.26 7.99
CA VAL A 37 3.91 -4.04 7.21
C VAL A 37 3.62 -2.80 8.04
N TYR A 38 2.46 -2.73 8.69
CA TYR A 38 2.14 -1.63 9.61
C TYR A 38 3.06 -1.59 10.84
N LYS A 39 3.59 -2.73 11.28
CA LYS A 39 4.62 -2.78 12.33
C LYS A 39 6.03 -2.43 11.82
N ARG A 40 6.20 -2.25 10.49
CA ARG A 40 7.48 -2.06 9.80
C ARG A 40 8.41 -3.28 9.92
N ASP A 41 7.85 -4.44 10.24
CA ASP A 41 8.54 -5.74 10.24
C ASP A 41 8.40 -6.39 8.85
N LEU A 42 9.11 -5.81 7.88
CA LEU A 42 8.99 -6.17 6.47
C LEU A 42 9.51 -7.58 6.16
N ASP A 43 10.46 -8.09 6.97
CA ASP A 43 10.98 -9.45 6.81
C ASP A 43 9.93 -10.47 7.22
N LYS A 44 9.29 -10.28 8.37
CA LYS A 44 8.21 -11.16 8.81
C LYS A 44 6.97 -11.07 7.92
N ALA A 45 6.67 -9.87 7.39
CA ALA A 45 5.62 -9.69 6.41
C ALA A 45 5.91 -10.52 5.14
N ALA A 46 7.12 -10.45 4.60
CA ALA A 46 7.53 -11.23 3.42
C ALA A 46 7.43 -12.74 3.68
N GLU A 47 8.03 -13.23 4.78
CA GLU A 47 8.00 -14.65 5.15
C GLU A 47 6.56 -15.17 5.28
N SER A 48 5.68 -14.41 5.94
CA SER A 48 4.28 -14.80 6.12
C SER A 48 3.52 -14.84 4.78
N LEU A 49 3.80 -13.90 3.86
CA LEU A 49 3.17 -13.87 2.55
C LEU A 49 3.67 -14.97 1.62
N ASP A 50 4.97 -15.29 1.68
CA ASP A 50 5.55 -16.42 0.94
C ASP A 50 4.89 -17.74 1.35
N GLN A 51 4.69 -17.97 2.66
CA GLN A 51 3.95 -19.14 3.15
C GLN A 51 2.51 -19.20 2.62
N LEU A 52 1.83 -18.06 2.50
CA LEU A 52 0.48 -18.02 1.93
C LEU A 52 0.47 -18.29 0.43
N ILE A 53 1.51 -17.88 -0.30
CA ILE A 53 1.67 -18.21 -1.72
C ILE A 53 1.96 -19.69 -1.90
N GLU A 54 2.72 -20.32 -1.00
CA GLU A 54 2.92 -21.78 -1.01
C GLU A 54 1.61 -22.54 -0.74
N GLU A 55 0.75 -22.03 0.15
CA GLU A 55 -0.56 -22.62 0.46
C GLU A 55 -1.57 -22.46 -0.69
N ASP A 56 -1.69 -21.26 -1.26
CA ASP A 56 -2.55 -20.97 -2.42
C ASP A 56 -1.89 -19.94 -3.36
N PRO A 57 -1.24 -20.41 -4.43
CA PRO A 57 -0.63 -19.53 -5.44
C PRO A 57 -1.64 -18.69 -6.24
N SER A 58 -2.94 -19.00 -6.15
CA SER A 58 -4.01 -18.27 -6.82
C SER A 58 -4.68 -17.22 -5.92
N PHE A 59 -4.20 -17.05 -4.69
CA PHE A 59 -4.70 -15.99 -3.81
C PHE A 59 -4.02 -14.65 -4.16
N SER A 60 -4.63 -13.91 -5.11
CA SER A 60 -4.08 -12.66 -5.67
C SER A 60 -3.61 -11.65 -4.62
N ARG A 61 -4.30 -11.58 -3.48
CA ARG A 61 -3.98 -10.65 -2.39
C ARG A 61 -2.59 -10.90 -1.80
N SER A 62 -2.13 -12.15 -1.68
CA SER A 62 -0.79 -12.44 -1.17
C SER A 62 0.28 -11.84 -2.07
N HIS A 63 0.15 -12.01 -3.38
CA HIS A 63 1.05 -11.41 -4.38
C HIS A 63 1.01 -9.86 -4.33
N ALA A 64 -0.18 -9.26 -4.20
CA ALA A 64 -0.31 -7.80 -4.11
C ALA A 64 0.36 -7.23 -2.84
N TYR A 65 0.18 -7.89 -1.70
CA TYR A 65 0.82 -7.49 -0.45
C TYR A 65 2.32 -7.71 -0.49
N LEU A 66 2.79 -8.79 -1.11
CA LEU A 66 4.23 -9.07 -1.23
C LEU A 66 4.90 -8.06 -2.15
N SER A 67 4.22 -7.61 -3.21
CA SER A 67 4.65 -6.48 -4.02
C SER A 67 4.83 -5.20 -3.19
N THR A 68 3.89 -4.90 -2.30
CA THR A 68 4.00 -3.75 -1.38
C THR A 68 5.20 -3.88 -0.45
N VAL A 69 5.44 -5.09 0.10
CA VAL A 69 6.60 -5.36 0.94
C VAL A 69 7.90 -5.15 0.18
N TYR A 70 8.01 -5.67 -1.03
CA TYR A 70 9.21 -5.49 -1.86
C TYR A 70 9.43 -4.03 -2.25
N CYS A 71 8.36 -3.27 -2.55
CA CYS A 71 8.45 -1.83 -2.77
C CYS A 71 8.99 -1.10 -1.53
N ALA A 72 8.48 -1.40 -0.33
CA ALA A 72 8.98 -0.83 0.93
C ALA A 72 10.44 -1.23 1.23
N LYS A 73 10.88 -2.42 0.79
CA LYS A 73 12.27 -2.87 0.84
C LYS A 73 13.15 -2.32 -0.30
N LYS A 74 12.59 -1.47 -1.18
CA LYS A 74 13.24 -0.93 -2.39
C LYS A 74 13.69 -1.98 -3.40
N ASP A 75 13.09 -3.17 -3.35
CA ASP A 75 13.28 -4.22 -4.34
C ASP A 75 12.21 -4.11 -5.44
N PHE A 76 12.36 -3.09 -6.28
CA PHE A 76 11.40 -2.80 -7.33
C PHE A 76 11.24 -3.92 -8.36
N PRO A 77 12.30 -4.65 -8.80
CA PRO A 77 12.13 -5.78 -9.71
C PRO A 77 11.18 -6.84 -9.15
N ARG A 78 11.39 -7.29 -7.90
CA ARG A 78 10.47 -8.26 -7.28
C ARG A 78 9.08 -7.67 -7.03
N ALA A 79 9.00 -6.38 -6.68
CA ALA A 79 7.71 -5.71 -6.51
C ALA A 79 6.88 -5.73 -7.80
N ILE A 80 7.50 -5.46 -8.95
CA ILE A 80 6.84 -5.49 -10.26
C ILE A 80 6.38 -6.91 -10.61
N ASP A 81 7.23 -7.91 -10.39
CA ASP A 81 6.90 -9.30 -10.72
C ASP A 81 5.71 -9.82 -9.90
N GLU A 82 5.68 -9.55 -8.59
CA GLU A 82 4.57 -9.93 -7.73
C GLU A 82 3.28 -9.15 -8.05
N MET A 83 3.40 -7.87 -8.40
CA MET A 83 2.25 -7.06 -8.84
C MET A 83 1.64 -7.62 -10.13
N GLU A 84 2.47 -7.99 -11.10
CA GLU A 84 2.00 -8.58 -12.36
C GLU A 84 1.27 -9.92 -12.11
N LYS A 85 1.79 -10.77 -11.22
CA LYS A 85 1.11 -12.01 -10.83
C LYS A 85 -0.25 -11.73 -10.20
N ALA A 86 -0.32 -10.79 -9.25
CA ALA A 86 -1.56 -10.42 -8.57
C ALA A 86 -2.64 -9.98 -9.57
N TRP A 87 -2.28 -9.10 -10.51
CA TRP A 87 -3.20 -8.60 -11.54
C TRP A 87 -3.65 -9.69 -12.52
N LYS A 88 -2.74 -10.57 -12.96
CA LYS A 88 -3.08 -11.74 -13.80
C LYS A 88 -4.10 -12.65 -13.13
N ILE A 89 -3.89 -12.95 -11.85
CA ILE A 89 -4.77 -13.83 -11.06
C ILE A 89 -6.13 -13.17 -10.83
N ALA A 90 -6.16 -11.86 -10.59
CA ALA A 90 -7.41 -11.10 -10.39
C ALA A 90 -8.28 -11.01 -11.66
N GLY A 91 -7.83 -11.56 -12.79
CA GLY A 91 -8.57 -11.55 -14.05
C GLY A 91 -8.60 -10.17 -14.70
N GLU A 92 -7.66 -9.28 -14.35
CA GLU A 92 -7.49 -8.02 -15.05
C GLU A 92 -7.10 -8.29 -16.52
N GLY A 93 -7.60 -7.45 -17.43
CA GLY A 93 -7.49 -7.66 -18.87
C GLY A 93 -6.04 -7.73 -19.37
N PRO A 94 -5.81 -8.04 -20.66
CA PRO A 94 -4.46 -8.12 -21.25
C PRO A 94 -3.65 -6.81 -21.12
N GLU A 95 -4.28 -5.70 -20.71
CA GLU A 95 -3.63 -4.44 -20.36
C GLU A 95 -2.64 -4.57 -19.18
N VAL A 96 -2.82 -5.55 -18.28
CA VAL A 96 -1.91 -5.82 -17.14
C VAL A 96 -0.46 -6.00 -17.57
N LEU A 97 -0.25 -6.75 -18.66
CA LEU A 97 1.10 -6.99 -19.21
C LEU A 97 1.76 -5.68 -19.64
N GLN A 98 0.95 -4.75 -20.15
CA GLN A 98 1.44 -3.43 -20.56
C GLN A 98 1.80 -2.58 -19.34
N TYR A 99 1.03 -2.65 -18.24
CA TYR A 99 1.38 -1.92 -17.02
C TYR A 99 2.69 -2.43 -16.41
N ALA A 100 2.84 -3.74 -16.23
CA ALA A 100 4.07 -4.30 -15.69
C ALA A 100 5.30 -3.92 -16.55
N GLU A 101 5.18 -3.99 -17.87
CA GLU A 101 6.25 -3.57 -18.79
C GLU A 101 6.57 -2.07 -18.70
N ARG A 102 5.56 -1.21 -18.53
CA ARG A 102 5.79 0.22 -18.31
C ARG A 102 6.60 0.47 -17.03
N PHE A 103 6.25 -0.20 -15.93
CA PHE A 103 7.04 -0.13 -14.70
C PHE A 103 8.48 -0.62 -14.89
N ARG A 104 8.68 -1.76 -15.56
CA ARG A 104 10.03 -2.28 -15.86
C ARG A 104 10.84 -1.29 -16.67
N ARG A 105 10.25 -0.72 -17.73
CA ARG A 105 10.90 0.25 -18.60
C ARG A 105 11.23 1.55 -17.87
N ALA A 106 10.31 2.05 -17.05
CA ALA A 106 10.53 3.27 -16.28
C ALA A 106 11.64 3.06 -15.24
N PHE A 107 11.62 1.94 -14.53
CA PHE A 107 12.69 1.56 -13.59
C PHE A 107 14.04 1.35 -14.29
N ALA A 108 14.08 0.68 -15.44
CA ALA A 108 15.31 0.50 -16.20
C ALA A 108 15.90 1.83 -16.71
N LYS A 109 15.05 2.83 -16.95
CA LYS A 109 15.45 4.16 -17.42
C LYS A 109 16.00 5.04 -16.29
N ASP A 110 15.34 5.06 -15.13
CA ASP A 110 15.62 6.06 -14.07
C ASP A 110 15.50 5.51 -12.64
N GLY A 111 15.65 4.20 -12.47
CA GLY A 111 15.63 3.53 -11.17
C GLY A 111 14.35 3.78 -10.37
N GLU A 112 14.52 3.96 -9.05
CA GLU A 112 13.44 4.26 -8.10
C GLU A 112 12.58 5.46 -8.54
N ARG A 113 13.21 6.50 -9.08
CA ARG A 113 12.50 7.69 -9.57
C ARG A 113 11.55 7.32 -10.71
N GLY A 114 12.05 6.60 -11.72
CA GLY A 114 11.24 6.15 -12.84
C GLY A 114 10.06 5.26 -12.41
N TYR A 115 10.27 4.38 -11.44
CA TYR A 115 9.20 3.54 -10.88
C TYR A 115 8.05 4.39 -10.30
N PHE A 116 8.37 5.37 -9.44
CA PHE A 116 7.33 6.18 -8.82
C PHE A 116 6.72 7.22 -9.76
N GLU A 117 7.44 7.72 -10.77
CA GLU A 117 6.86 8.54 -11.83
C GLU A 117 5.79 7.76 -12.63
N GLU A 118 6.08 6.51 -13.00
CA GLU A 118 5.11 5.63 -13.65
C GLU A 118 3.95 5.27 -12.71
N PHE A 119 4.22 5.03 -11.43
CA PHE A 119 3.19 4.82 -10.42
C PHE A 119 2.20 5.99 -10.37
N ILE A 120 2.71 7.23 -10.38
CA ILE A 120 1.89 8.44 -10.37
C ILE A 120 1.09 8.54 -11.68
N ASP A 121 1.72 8.35 -12.85
CA ASP A 121 1.03 8.40 -14.14
C ASP A 121 -0.09 7.36 -14.24
N GLN A 122 0.11 6.15 -13.70
CA GLN A 122 -0.93 5.13 -13.65
C GLN A 122 -2.15 5.58 -12.81
N HIS A 123 -1.99 6.45 -11.82
CA HIS A 123 -3.06 6.83 -10.89
C HIS A 123 -3.75 8.15 -11.23
N ILE A 124 -3.04 9.09 -11.85
CA ILE A 124 -3.59 10.41 -12.20
C ILE A 124 -3.41 10.81 -13.68
N GLY A 125 -2.68 10.00 -14.47
CA GLY A 125 -2.60 10.16 -15.91
C GLY A 125 -3.90 9.75 -16.62
N ASN A 126 -4.07 10.18 -17.87
CA ASN A 126 -5.20 9.83 -18.74
C ASN A 126 -6.59 10.05 -18.11
N GLY A 127 -6.75 11.10 -17.30
CA GLY A 127 -8.03 11.48 -16.68
C GLY A 127 -8.44 10.65 -15.46
N ARG A 128 -7.56 9.76 -14.98
CA ARG A 128 -7.76 9.01 -13.73
C ARG A 128 -7.74 9.95 -12.52
N LYS A 129 -8.49 9.58 -11.48
CA LYS A 129 -8.57 10.31 -10.22
C LYS A 129 -8.28 9.34 -9.07
N ALA A 130 -7.03 9.31 -8.62
CA ALA A 130 -6.61 8.52 -7.48
C ALA A 130 -5.59 9.33 -6.63
N PRO A 131 -6.06 10.38 -5.94
CA PRO A 131 -5.21 11.34 -5.25
C PRO A 131 -4.43 10.72 -4.08
N VAL A 132 -5.00 9.72 -3.38
CA VAL A 132 -4.30 9.03 -2.28
C VAL A 132 -3.06 8.31 -2.81
N GLN A 133 -3.20 7.56 -3.90
CA GLN A 133 -2.09 6.86 -4.53
C GLN A 133 -1.08 7.84 -5.14
N ALA A 134 -1.53 8.92 -5.77
CA ALA A 134 -0.60 9.96 -6.23
C ALA A 134 0.21 10.56 -5.06
N ALA A 135 -0.42 10.78 -3.89
CA ALA A 135 0.29 11.24 -2.71
C ALA A 135 1.37 10.25 -2.25
N TRP A 136 1.10 8.94 -2.29
CA TRP A 136 2.10 7.91 -2.00
C TRP A 136 3.30 8.02 -2.94
N GLY A 137 3.06 8.12 -4.25
CA GLY A 137 4.14 8.28 -5.23
C GLY A 137 4.97 9.54 -5.02
N TYR A 138 4.32 10.70 -4.81
CA TYR A 138 5.02 11.96 -4.56
C TYR A 138 5.81 11.95 -3.25
N ALA A 139 5.27 11.33 -2.20
CA ALA A 139 6.00 11.17 -0.94
C ALA A 139 7.29 10.36 -1.13
N GLN A 140 7.23 9.27 -1.90
CA GLN A 140 8.40 8.43 -2.18
C GLN A 140 9.42 9.11 -3.10
N LEU A 141 8.98 9.99 -4.01
CA LEU A 141 9.86 10.83 -4.82
C LEU A 141 10.55 11.97 -4.05
N GLY A 142 10.21 12.19 -2.78
CA GLY A 142 10.69 13.34 -2.03
C GLY A 142 10.09 14.67 -2.52
N GLU A 143 8.86 14.64 -3.02
CA GLU A 143 8.10 15.80 -3.49
C GLU A 143 6.95 16.14 -2.50
N PRO A 144 7.25 16.57 -1.26
CA PRO A 144 6.26 16.68 -0.19
C PRO A 144 5.15 17.68 -0.52
N ASP A 145 5.45 18.77 -1.23
CA ASP A 145 4.43 19.77 -1.60
C ASP A 145 3.34 19.18 -2.49
N LYS A 146 3.72 18.35 -3.46
CA LYS A 146 2.75 17.66 -4.32
C LYS A 146 2.02 16.56 -3.56
N ALA A 147 2.71 15.84 -2.67
CA ALA A 147 2.10 14.82 -1.83
C ALA A 147 1.00 15.42 -0.94
N PHE A 148 1.28 16.52 -0.22
CA PHE A 148 0.28 17.21 0.59
C PHE A 148 -0.85 17.78 -0.25
N ALA A 149 -0.58 18.35 -1.43
CA ALA A 149 -1.64 18.83 -2.32
C ALA A 149 -2.61 17.70 -2.72
N MET A 150 -2.09 16.50 -2.98
CA MET A 150 -2.93 15.33 -3.29
C MET A 150 -3.70 14.82 -2.06
N LEU A 151 -3.10 14.82 -0.87
CA LEU A 151 -3.81 14.48 0.36
C LEU A 151 -4.94 15.47 0.67
N GLU A 152 -4.70 16.77 0.47
CA GLU A 152 -5.71 17.82 0.62
C GLU A 152 -6.85 17.66 -0.38
N LEU A 153 -6.54 17.32 -1.64
CA LEU A 153 -7.54 17.00 -2.64
C LEU A 153 -8.39 15.80 -2.19
N ALA A 154 -7.77 14.73 -1.71
CA ALA A 154 -8.47 13.55 -1.21
C ALA A 154 -9.38 13.85 -0.01
N ILE A 155 -8.97 14.77 0.88
CA ILE A 155 -9.75 15.14 2.08
C ILE A 155 -10.91 16.09 1.75
N SER A 156 -10.72 17.00 0.79
CA SER A 156 -11.68 18.05 0.45
C SER A 156 -12.78 17.58 -0.50
N ASP A 157 -12.54 16.55 -1.32
CA ASP A 157 -13.49 16.05 -2.28
C ASP A 157 -14.63 15.25 -1.60
N PRO A 158 -15.90 15.68 -1.72
CA PRO A 158 -17.05 15.00 -1.13
C PRO A 158 -17.21 13.53 -1.54
N GLU A 159 -16.79 13.14 -2.74
CA GLU A 159 -16.86 11.75 -3.22
C GLU A 159 -15.92 10.83 -2.40
N TYR A 160 -14.72 11.32 -2.08
CA TYR A 160 -13.76 10.62 -1.22
C TYR A 160 -14.13 10.73 0.26
N ARG A 161 -14.82 11.81 0.64
CA ARG A 161 -15.34 12.02 2.00
C ARG A 161 -16.44 11.03 2.40
N ILE A 162 -17.22 10.54 1.43
CA ILE A 162 -18.25 9.52 1.63
C ILE A 162 -17.61 8.12 1.70
N ASN A 163 -16.57 7.87 0.91
CA ASN A 163 -15.84 6.60 0.89
C ASN A 163 -14.69 6.59 1.92
N ARG A 164 -15.03 6.81 3.21
CA ARG A 164 -14.12 6.91 4.39
C ARG A 164 -13.20 5.70 4.65
N GLY A 165 -13.01 4.78 3.72
CA GLY A 165 -12.26 3.55 3.93
C GLY A 165 -10.76 3.75 4.18
N SER A 166 -10.17 4.88 3.75
CA SER A 166 -8.72 5.05 3.67
C SER A 166 -8.16 6.23 4.50
N ILE A 167 -8.77 7.42 4.48
CA ILE A 167 -8.25 8.62 5.15
C ILE A 167 -8.04 8.46 6.68
N PRO A 168 -8.91 7.76 7.44
CA PRO A 168 -8.67 7.52 8.87
C PRO A 168 -7.40 6.69 9.19
N TYR A 169 -6.71 6.16 8.17
CA TYR A 169 -5.53 5.31 8.33
C TYR A 169 -4.28 5.91 7.68
N VAL A 170 -4.32 7.19 7.31
CA VAL A 170 -3.20 7.92 6.68
C VAL A 170 -1.89 7.77 7.48
N LYS A 171 -1.98 7.70 8.81
CA LYS A 171 -0.86 7.53 9.74
C LYS A 171 -0.19 6.15 9.67
N ALA A 172 -0.93 5.13 9.23
CA ALA A 172 -0.45 3.76 9.17
C ALA A 172 0.27 3.44 7.84
N TRP A 173 0.06 4.24 6.80
CA TRP A 173 0.61 3.96 5.47
C TRP A 173 2.11 4.21 5.42
N VAL A 174 2.87 3.13 5.28
CA VAL A 174 4.34 3.16 5.15
C VAL A 174 4.80 4.02 3.96
N GLN A 175 3.96 4.16 2.94
CA GLN A 175 4.23 5.00 1.77
C GLN A 175 4.33 6.50 2.12
N LEU A 176 3.74 6.92 3.25
CA LEU A 176 3.79 8.30 3.74
C LEU A 176 4.81 8.51 4.86
N ASP A 177 5.55 7.47 5.27
CA ASP A 177 6.64 7.58 6.25
C ASP A 177 7.62 8.75 5.92
N PRO A 178 7.98 9.04 4.65
CA PRO A 178 8.80 10.21 4.31
C PRO A 178 8.22 11.57 4.74
N LEU A 179 6.90 11.68 4.88
CA LEU A 179 6.23 12.93 5.27
C LEU A 179 6.15 13.11 6.79
N HIS A 180 6.42 12.08 7.60
CA HIS A 180 6.16 12.12 9.04
C HIS A 180 6.96 13.19 9.79
N ASN A 181 8.10 13.62 9.24
CA ASN A 181 8.95 14.67 9.80
C ASN A 181 8.60 16.09 9.28
N ASP A 182 7.69 16.22 8.31
CA ASP A 182 7.26 17.52 7.77
C ASP A 182 6.33 18.22 8.78
N PRO A 183 6.49 19.53 9.05
CA PRO A 183 5.66 20.26 10.01
C PRO A 183 4.16 20.30 9.65
N ARG A 184 3.79 20.03 8.39
CA ARG A 184 2.39 19.93 7.95
C ARG A 184 1.74 18.60 8.34
N TRP A 185 2.52 17.56 8.62
CA TRP A 185 2.01 16.25 8.98
C TRP A 185 1.08 16.25 10.21
N PRO A 186 1.46 16.81 11.38
CA PRO A 186 0.56 16.88 12.53
C PRO A 186 -0.70 17.72 12.26
N ILE A 187 -0.61 18.76 11.42
CA ILE A 187 -1.75 19.60 11.02
C ILE A 187 -2.74 18.80 10.16
N LEU A 188 -2.22 17.99 9.22
CA LEU A 188 -3.03 17.10 8.41
C LEU A 188 -3.79 16.09 9.28
N LEU A 189 -3.10 15.45 10.22
CA LEU A 189 -3.69 14.47 11.15
C LEU A 189 -4.79 15.10 12.01
N ASP A 190 -4.61 16.32 12.49
CA ASP A 190 -5.63 17.03 13.28
C ASP A 190 -6.91 17.26 12.47
N ARG A 191 -6.76 17.71 11.21
CA ARG A 191 -7.89 17.96 10.32
C ARG A 191 -8.72 16.73 10.00
N VAL A 192 -8.11 15.54 10.01
CA VAL A 192 -8.79 14.27 9.80
C VAL A 192 -9.17 13.56 11.11
N GLY A 193 -8.95 14.20 12.27
CA GLY A 193 -9.35 13.69 13.58
C GLY A 193 -8.47 12.57 14.13
N LEU A 194 -7.20 12.50 13.72
CA LEU A 194 -6.24 11.44 14.07
C LEU A 194 -5.19 11.88 15.12
N THR A 195 -5.40 13.00 15.81
CA THR A 195 -4.49 13.58 16.82
C THR A 195 -4.49 12.88 18.20
N ARG A 196 -4.91 11.61 18.27
CA ARG A 196 -4.85 10.84 19.54
C ARG A 196 -3.50 10.15 19.76
#